data_AF-A0A399NR08-F1
#
_entry.id   AF-A0A399NR08-F1
#
_cell.length_a   1.000
_cell.length_b   1.000
_cell.length_c   1.000
_cell.angle_alpha   90.00
_cell.angle_beta   90.00
_cell.angle_gamma   90.00
#
_symmetry.space_group_name_H-M   'P 1'
#
loop_
_entity.id
_entity.type
_entity.pdbx_description
1 polymer ?
#
loop_
_entity_poly.entity_id
_entity_poly.type
_entity_poly.pdbx_seq_one_letter_code
_entity_poly.pdbx_strand_id
1 'polypeptide(L)' 'PVGSESTPAQRAQLRRDGILATPEDLGVRRTDANRSLLAAKSVEDLVTLSGGLYDPPAKFRSW' A
#
# COMPACT_ATOMS: atom_id res chain seq x y z
N PRO A 1 1.76 14.54 20.27
CA PRO A 1 1.78 13.50 19.21
C PRO A 1 3.19 13.28 18.69
N VAL A 2 3.62 12.02 18.55
CA VAL A 2 5.03 11.63 18.28
C VAL A 2 5.59 12.25 16.99
N GLY A 3 4.77 12.42 15.95
CA GLY A 3 5.22 12.98 14.67
C GLY A 3 5.69 14.44 14.75
N SER A 4 5.22 15.22 15.73
CA SER A 4 5.58 16.63 15.88
C SER A 4 6.98 16.85 16.46
N GLU A 5 7.56 15.83 17.07
CA GLU A 5 8.92 15.87 17.66
C GLU A 5 10.02 15.65 16.60
N SER A 6 9.64 15.20 15.41
CA SER A 6 10.58 14.92 14.32
C SER A 6 11.07 16.20 13.63
N THR A 7 12.38 16.47 13.70
CA THR A 7 12.99 17.60 12.98
C THR A 7 13.39 17.24 11.54
N PRO A 8 13.43 18.22 10.60
CA PRO A 8 13.94 17.99 9.25
C PRO A 8 15.39 17.51 9.21
N ALA A 9 16.25 17.99 10.12
CA ALA A 9 17.66 17.62 10.19
C ALA A 9 17.84 16.14 10.56
N GLN A 10 17.11 15.67 11.59
CA GLN A 10 17.12 14.27 11.99
C GLN A 10 16.60 13.36 10.86
N ARG A 11 15.51 13.74 10.18
CA ARG A 11 15.01 12.97 9.03
C ARG A 11 16.02 12.90 7.89
N ALA A 12 16.73 13.98 7.61
CA ALA A 12 17.77 13.98 6.58
C ALA A 12 18.96 13.08 6.95
N GLN A 13 19.34 13.04 8.23
CA GLN A 13 20.37 12.12 8.73
C GLN A 13 19.91 10.65 8.59
N LEU A 14 18.71 10.34 9.05
CA LEU A 14 18.13 9.00 8.94
C LEU A 14 17.99 8.53 7.47
N ARG A 15 17.75 9.46 6.53
CA ARG A 15 17.76 9.17 5.09
C ARG A 15 19.15 8.81 4.57
N ARG A 16 20.18 9.55 4.98
CA ARG A 16 21.56 9.23 4.62
C ARG A 16 22.03 7.89 5.20
N ASP A 17 21.59 7.59 6.41
CA ASP A 17 21.93 6.35 7.10
C ASP A 17 21.12 5.14 6.60
N GLY A 18 20.17 5.35 5.67
CA GLY A 18 19.31 4.30 5.11
C GLY A 18 18.24 3.77 6.08
N ILE A 19 18.09 4.37 7.26
CA ILE A 19 17.09 4.00 8.27
C ILE A 19 15.69 4.49 7.87
N LEU A 20 15.62 5.62 7.16
CA LEU A 20 14.38 6.21 6.66
C LEU A 20 14.45 6.37 5.14
N ALA A 21 13.46 5.86 4.41
CA ALA A 21 13.32 6.07 2.97
C ALA A 21 11.96 6.71 2.67
N THR A 22 11.95 7.78 1.87
CA THR A 22 10.69 8.32 1.33
C THR A 22 10.31 7.58 0.05
N PRO A 23 9.05 7.68 -0.43
CA PRO A 23 8.66 7.14 -1.73
C PRO A 23 9.60 7.58 -2.87
N GLU A 24 10.06 8.84 -2.84
CA GLU A 24 11.01 9.36 -3.83
C GLU A 24 12.38 8.67 -3.77
N ASP A 25 12.86 8.33 -2.57
CA ASP A 25 14.09 7.56 -2.39
C ASP A 25 13.99 6.15 -2.99
N LEU A 26 12.77 5.63 -3.11
CA LEU A 26 12.46 4.33 -3.71
C LEU A 26 12.09 4.42 -5.20
N GLY A 27 12.13 5.62 -5.79
CA GLY A 27 11.70 5.85 -7.18
C GLY A 27 10.19 5.76 -7.40
N VAL A 28 9.38 5.85 -6.34
CA VAL A 28 7.91 5.76 -6.39
C VAL A 28 7.29 7.15 -6.27
N ARG A 29 6.50 7.55 -7.27
CA ARG A 29 5.72 8.80 -7.19
C ARG A 29 4.46 8.55 -6.38
N ARG A 30 4.19 9.42 -5.39
CA ARG A 30 3.00 9.30 -4.53
C ARG A 30 1.67 9.26 -5.32
N THR A 31 1.61 9.96 -6.45
CA THR A 31 0.41 10.03 -7.31
C THR A 31 0.10 8.73 -8.05
N ASP A 32 1.07 7.83 -8.16
CA ASP A 32 0.88 6.56 -8.86
C ASP A 32 0.12 5.55 -7.99
N ALA A 33 0.05 5.78 -6.67
CA ALA A 33 -0.67 4.93 -5.72
C ALA A 33 -2.19 5.06 -5.89
N ASN A 34 -2.78 4.18 -6.70
CA ASN A 34 -4.23 4.13 -6.91
C ASN A 34 -4.74 2.69 -7.09
N ARG A 35 -6.07 2.51 -7.07
CA ARG A 35 -6.74 1.19 -7.15
C ARG A 35 -6.45 0.42 -8.45
N SER A 36 -5.91 1.05 -9.49
CA SER A 36 -5.55 0.35 -10.73
C SER A 36 -4.39 -0.63 -10.55
N LEU A 37 -3.55 -0.41 -9.54
CA LEU A 37 -2.41 -1.29 -9.22
C LEU A 37 -2.83 -2.60 -8.53
N LEU A 38 -4.09 -2.72 -8.09
CA LEU A 38 -4.58 -3.96 -7.48
C LEU A 38 -4.79 -5.02 -8.56
N ALA A 39 -4.24 -6.22 -8.33
CA ALA A 39 -4.45 -7.38 -9.20
C ALA A 39 -5.92 -7.85 -9.24
N ALA A 40 -6.65 -7.63 -8.15
CA ALA A 40 -8.09 -7.83 -8.03
C ALA A 40 -8.71 -6.61 -7.35
N LYS A 41 -9.73 -6.03 -7.96
CA LYS A 41 -10.37 -4.78 -7.51
C LYS A 41 -11.66 -5.05 -6.74
N SER A 42 -12.21 -6.25 -6.86
CA SER A 42 -13.41 -6.73 -6.19
C SER A 42 -13.20 -8.12 -5.57
N VAL A 43 -14.16 -8.56 -4.76
CA VAL A 43 -14.17 -9.94 -4.24
C VAL A 43 -14.51 -10.93 -5.36
N GLU A 44 -15.29 -10.53 -6.37
CA GLU A 44 -15.52 -11.30 -7.59
C GLU A 44 -14.22 -11.59 -8.36
N ASP A 45 -13.36 -10.57 -8.50
CA ASP A 45 -12.04 -10.72 -9.13
C ASP A 45 -11.19 -11.74 -8.37
N LEU A 46 -11.26 -11.75 -7.03
CA LEU A 46 -10.55 -12.73 -6.20
C LEU A 46 -11.08 -14.16 -6.42
N VAL A 47 -12.40 -14.34 -6.50
CA VAL A 47 -13.01 -15.65 -6.81
C VAL A 47 -12.57 -16.14 -8.19
N THR A 48 -12.57 -15.24 -9.18
CA THR A 48 -12.15 -15.54 -10.55
C THR A 48 -10.68 -15.95 -10.61
N LEU A 49 -9.78 -15.19 -9.96
CA LEU A 49 -8.36 -15.53 -9.87
C LEU A 49 -8.11 -16.86 -9.14
N SER A 50 -8.96 -17.21 -8.17
CA SER A 50 -8.87 -18.48 -7.47
C SER A 50 -9.35 -19.68 -8.29
N GLY A 51 -9.92 -19.47 -9.48
CA GLY A 51 -10.57 -20.52 -10.27
C GLY A 51 -11.81 -21.10 -9.56
N GLY A 52 -12.48 -20.30 -8.72
CA GLY A 52 -13.62 -20.73 -7.91
C GLY A 52 -13.26 -21.50 -6.63
N LEU A 53 -11.97 -21.60 -6.27
CA LEU A 53 -11.54 -22.28 -5.03
C LEU A 53 -11.78 -21.42 -3.77
N TYR A 54 -11.88 -20.11 -3.93
CA TYR A 54 -12.20 -19.20 -2.84
C TYR A 54 -13.71 -19.04 -2.69
N ASP A 55 -14.26 -19.49 -1.56
CA ASP A 55 -15.66 -19.26 -1.18
C ASP A 55 -15.74 -18.14 -0.12
N PRO A 56 -16.06 -16.90 -0.53
CA PRO A 56 -16.11 -15.78 0.39
C PRO A 56 -17.34 -15.84 1.31
N PRO A 57 -17.25 -15.31 2.54
CA PRO A 57 -18.38 -15.26 3.47
C PRO A 57 -19.61 -14.52 2.90
N ALA A 58 -20.81 -14.91 3.36
CA ALA A 58 -22.08 -14.40 2.85
C ALA A 58 -22.19 -12.87 2.79
N LYS A 59 -21.59 -12.15 3.75
CA LYS A 59 -21.57 -10.68 3.79
C LYS A 59 -20.86 -10.01 2.61
N PHE A 60 -20.04 -10.77 1.87
CA PHE A 60 -19.32 -10.28 0.71
C PHE A 60 -19.91 -10.81 -0.59
N ARG A 61 -20.73 -11.87 -0.59
CA ARG A 61 -21.35 -12.46 -1.80
C ARG A 61 -22.38 -11.56 -2.51
N SER A 62 -22.62 -10.36 -1.99
CA SER A 62 -23.41 -9.30 -2.64
C SER A 62 -22.48 -8.33 -3.36
N TRP A 63 -21.72 -8.83 -4.32
CA TRP A 63 -21.00 -7.99 -5.27
C TRP A 63 -21.78 -7.89 -6.57
#